data_AF-A0A2R5GR33-F1
#
_entry.id   AF-A0A2R5GR33-F1
#
_cell.length_a   1.000
_cell.length_b   1.000
_cell.length_c   1.000
_cell.angle_alpha   90.00
_cell.angle_beta   90.00
_cell.angle_gamma   90.00
#
_symmetry.space_group_name_H-M   'P 1'
#
loop_
_entity.id
_entity.type
_entity.pdbx_description
1 polymer ?
#
loop_
_entity_poly.entity_id
_entity_poly.type
_entity_poly.pdbx_seq_one_letter_code
_entity_poly.pdbx_strand_id
1 'polypeptide(L)'
;MVTTRRTAAGAKKSASTRAVNNKTKTPAASHKDDEDVNGKPDGYSGANDVQTRATEAAFQPPIVAMSAALLVPLGALMFHVGKRNHEVGIQLAACTLVSVCGFLVTTYMVPLVGEKIKAKLYGVDIGKRGLGGPRDGERVPESLGIVSAMAFMISVGILQALFASSNGQMLEYNTALLSICFATLLGLVDDIIDIKWKHKLIIGIVMSLPMLLSYKGATTVLVPRPLIGALVKSGTDENDVALTALGKAVDALPSVHVQGEGALLDLGILYYGYMLALVVFCTNAVNIYAGINGIEVGQSIIMALSIAVVNLLDLEWRGASVEDVLSGDGSHHLFSLMLMLPFVATSAGLLVHNWYPARCFVGDVYPYYAGMTIATAAILGHFSKSLLFLILPQVVNFIYSVPQLFHMVPIPRHRLPRIDLRTGYLHPSKVAPGDDRDNMTLLCFALRIFGPMHERTLCVVLILLQVICAAIGIFLRHYVAGHIFRIPLS
;
A
#
# COMPACT_ATOMS: atom_id res chain seq x y z
N MET A 1 -4.78 -44.98 45.29
CA MET A 1 -6.25 -44.97 45.46
C MET A 1 -6.55 -45.53 46.84
N VAL A 2 -6.40 -44.69 47.87
CA VAL A 2 -6.48 -45.05 49.30
C VAL A 2 -6.94 -43.79 50.06
N THR A 3 -8.00 -43.97 50.84
CA THR A 3 -8.55 -43.23 52.01
C THR A 3 -7.87 -41.89 52.42
N THR A 4 -8.57 -40.85 52.90
CA THR A 4 -9.43 -40.85 54.10
C THR A 4 -10.20 -39.52 54.26
N ARG A 5 -11.28 -39.56 55.05
CA ARG A 5 -12.34 -38.58 55.34
C ARG A 5 -11.95 -37.34 56.18
N ARG A 6 -12.75 -36.24 56.02
CA ARG A 6 -13.44 -35.33 57.00
C ARG A 6 -12.73 -35.09 58.37
N THR A 7 -12.68 -33.91 59.00
CA THR A 7 -13.59 -32.76 59.11
C THR A 7 -12.99 -31.69 60.05
N ALA A 8 -13.35 -30.42 59.81
CA ALA A 8 -13.75 -29.37 60.78
C ALA A 8 -12.76 -28.74 61.81
N ALA A 9 -12.71 -27.40 61.68
CA ALA A 9 -12.93 -26.36 62.69
C ALA A 9 -11.82 -25.96 63.70
N GLY A 10 -11.41 -24.68 63.56
CA GLY A 10 -11.48 -23.70 64.65
C GLY A 10 -10.19 -23.40 65.42
N ALA A 11 -9.68 -22.16 65.27
CA ALA A 11 -9.37 -21.25 66.39
C ALA A 11 -8.63 -19.98 65.89
N LYS A 12 -9.09 -18.82 66.36
CA LYS A 12 -8.49 -17.48 66.20
C LYS A 12 -7.76 -17.05 67.48
N LYS A 13 -6.91 -16.02 67.33
CA LYS A 13 -6.21 -15.16 68.32
C LYS A 13 -4.84 -15.72 68.77
N SER A 14 -3.77 -14.96 68.99
CA SER A 14 -3.58 -13.52 69.30
C SER A 14 -2.15 -13.08 68.94
N ALA A 15 -1.94 -11.77 68.86
CA ALA A 15 -0.73 -11.03 68.47
C ALA A 15 0.42 -11.05 69.50
N SER A 16 1.67 -10.77 69.05
CA SER A 16 2.64 -9.89 69.74
C SER A 16 4.02 -9.79 69.00
N THR A 17 4.35 -8.56 68.56
CA THR A 17 5.65 -7.85 68.72
C THR A 17 6.88 -8.09 67.79
N ARG A 18 7.29 -6.97 67.14
CA ARG A 18 8.64 -6.44 66.71
C ARG A 18 9.78 -7.41 66.36
N ALA A 19 10.68 -7.19 65.40
CA ALA A 19 10.97 -6.11 64.45
C ALA A 19 12.12 -6.56 63.50
N VAL A 20 12.40 -5.74 62.49
CA VAL A 20 13.70 -5.54 61.78
C VAL A 20 13.97 -6.30 60.46
N ASN A 21 14.00 -5.48 59.41
CA ASN A 21 14.81 -5.46 58.18
C ASN A 21 14.54 -6.35 56.94
N ASN A 22 14.18 -5.60 55.89
CA ASN A 22 14.78 -5.54 54.55
C ASN A 22 14.69 -6.77 53.64
N LYS A 23 13.78 -6.67 52.67
CA LYS A 23 14.12 -6.67 51.24
C LYS A 23 13.02 -5.98 50.44
N THR A 24 13.38 -4.83 49.88
CA THR A 24 12.60 -3.97 48.99
C THR A 24 12.21 -4.70 47.71
N LYS A 25 10.90 -4.80 47.45
CA LYS A 25 10.29 -4.88 46.11
C LYS A 25 9.73 -3.50 45.82
N THR A 26 10.25 -2.82 44.80
CA THR A 26 9.73 -1.53 44.33
C THR A 26 8.80 -1.79 43.14
N PRO A 27 7.53 -1.34 43.18
CA PRO A 27 6.69 -1.21 42.00
C PRO A 27 6.77 0.21 41.40
N ALA A 28 6.41 0.29 40.12
CA ALA A 28 6.07 1.43 39.27
C ALA A 28 6.09 2.87 39.84
N ALA A 29 6.80 3.76 39.14
CA ALA A 29 6.65 5.23 39.12
C ALA A 29 7.09 5.70 37.72
N SER A 30 6.22 6.27 36.87
CA SER A 30 5.90 7.71 36.81
C SER A 30 7.15 8.60 36.84
N HIS A 31 7.53 9.15 35.69
CA HIS A 31 8.36 10.36 35.62
C HIS A 31 7.66 11.43 34.78
N LYS A 32 7.11 12.39 35.51
CA LYS A 32 7.24 13.81 35.20
C LYS A 32 8.73 14.14 35.30
N ASP A 33 9.22 15.00 34.41
CA ASP A 33 10.09 16.16 34.66
C ASP A 33 10.43 16.73 33.27
N ASP A 34 10.00 17.95 32.98
CA ASP A 34 10.67 18.89 32.09
C ASP A 34 10.09 20.29 32.35
N GLU A 35 10.99 21.25 32.37
CA GLU A 35 11.01 22.45 33.19
C GLU A 35 10.09 23.59 32.73
N ASP A 36 9.62 24.37 33.70
CA ASP A 36 9.03 25.69 33.54
C ASP A 36 10.04 26.66 32.89
N VAL A 37 9.84 27.00 31.62
CA VAL A 37 10.39 28.22 31.02
C VAL A 37 9.23 29.15 30.68
N ASN A 38 8.84 29.93 31.67
CA ASN A 38 7.83 30.97 31.55
C ASN A 38 8.48 32.25 30.98
N GLY A 39 8.53 32.34 29.65
CA GLY A 39 8.87 33.56 28.91
C GLY A 39 7.74 33.91 27.96
N LYS A 40 6.89 34.87 28.34
CA LYS A 40 5.89 35.46 27.44
C LYS A 40 6.59 36.08 26.23
N PRO A 41 6.19 35.77 24.98
CA PRO A 41 6.47 36.65 23.86
C PRO A 41 5.44 37.77 23.84
N ASP A 42 5.94 39.00 23.72
CA ASP A 42 5.16 40.22 23.60
C ASP A 42 4.28 40.25 22.34
N GLY A 43 3.27 41.12 22.41
CA GLY A 43 2.09 41.20 21.56
C GLY A 43 2.29 41.03 20.05
N TYR A 44 1.43 40.18 19.48
CA TYR A 44 1.06 40.24 18.07
C TYR A 44 -0.47 40.37 17.96
N SER A 45 -0.94 41.28 17.11
CA SER A 45 -2.35 41.68 17.02
C SER A 45 -3.24 40.54 16.48
N GLY A 46 -3.88 39.81 17.39
CA GLY A 46 -4.65 38.59 17.12
C GLY A 46 -6.06 38.77 16.52
N ALA A 47 -6.30 39.78 15.67
CA ALA A 47 -7.63 39.97 15.08
C ALA A 47 -7.72 39.49 13.61
N ASN A 48 -6.64 39.65 12.82
CA ASN A 48 -6.71 39.36 11.38
C ASN A 48 -6.35 37.90 11.03
N ASP A 49 -5.57 37.20 11.85
CA ASP A 49 -5.16 35.80 11.58
C ASP A 49 -6.22 34.75 11.97
N VAL A 50 -7.15 35.11 12.86
CA VAL A 50 -8.23 34.19 13.28
C VAL A 50 -9.26 34.03 12.15
N GLN A 51 -9.50 35.10 11.38
CA GLN A 51 -10.41 35.07 10.23
C GLN A 51 -9.86 34.21 9.09
N THR A 52 -8.55 34.28 8.82
CA THR A 52 -7.85 33.46 7.80
C THR A 52 -7.82 31.98 8.17
N ARG A 53 -7.72 31.66 9.47
CA ARG A 53 -7.75 30.28 9.99
C ARG A 53 -9.15 29.64 9.93
N ALA A 54 -10.21 30.44 10.01
CA ALA A 54 -11.59 29.94 9.88
C ALA A 54 -11.96 29.62 8.42
N THR A 55 -11.37 30.31 7.44
CA THR A 55 -11.61 30.06 6.01
C THR A 55 -10.92 28.80 5.45
N GLU A 56 -9.86 28.29 6.11
CA GLU A 56 -9.21 27.04 5.68
C GLU A 56 -10.03 25.77 6.00
N ALA A 57 -11.01 25.87 6.89
CA ALA A 57 -11.90 24.75 7.25
C ALA A 57 -12.90 24.38 6.13
N ALA A 58 -13.02 25.20 5.08
CA ALA A 58 -14.01 25.03 4.02
C ALA A 58 -13.44 24.58 2.67
N PHE A 59 -12.12 24.39 2.55
CA PHE A 59 -11.54 23.96 1.27
C PHE A 59 -11.76 22.46 1.08
N GLN A 60 -12.76 22.12 0.25
CA GLN A 60 -13.02 20.75 -0.20
C GLN A 60 -11.73 20.11 -0.73
N PRO A 61 -11.52 18.79 -0.51
CA PRO A 61 -10.26 18.15 -0.83
C PRO A 61 -9.95 18.34 -2.33
N PRO A 62 -8.75 18.85 -2.70
CA PRO A 62 -8.32 18.92 -4.09
C PRO A 62 -8.28 17.54 -4.77
N ILE A 63 -8.46 16.45 -4.01
CA ILE A 63 -8.76 15.11 -4.53
C ILE A 63 -9.98 15.10 -5.44
N VAL A 64 -11.07 15.83 -5.19
CA VAL A 64 -12.22 15.79 -6.12
C VAL A 64 -11.83 16.33 -7.50
N ALA A 65 -11.02 17.40 -7.55
CA ALA A 65 -10.50 17.96 -8.80
C ALA A 65 -9.38 17.11 -9.43
N MET A 66 -8.45 16.58 -8.62
CA MET A 66 -7.35 15.71 -9.08
C MET A 66 -7.83 14.32 -9.51
N SER A 67 -8.84 13.78 -8.82
CA SER A 67 -9.55 12.56 -9.22
C SER A 67 -10.41 12.81 -10.45
N ALA A 68 -11.07 13.97 -10.61
CA ALA A 68 -11.78 14.28 -11.85
C ALA A 68 -10.87 14.27 -13.10
N ALA A 69 -9.62 14.72 -12.96
CA ALA A 69 -8.63 14.69 -14.05
C ALA A 69 -8.24 13.27 -14.50
N LEU A 70 -8.41 12.24 -13.66
CA LEU A 70 -8.16 10.83 -14.01
C LEU A 70 -9.45 10.04 -14.24
N LEU A 71 -10.51 10.34 -13.50
CA LEU A 71 -11.81 9.67 -13.56
C LEU A 71 -12.57 9.99 -14.84
N VAL A 72 -12.45 11.21 -15.38
CA VAL A 72 -13.09 11.57 -16.65
C VAL A 72 -12.46 10.81 -17.82
N PRO A 73 -11.12 10.81 -18.02
CA PRO A 73 -10.49 9.94 -19.01
C PRO A 73 -10.77 8.45 -18.78
N LEU A 74 -10.77 7.99 -17.53
CA LEU A 74 -11.08 6.61 -17.19
C LEU A 74 -12.51 6.25 -17.62
N GLY A 75 -13.50 7.07 -17.29
CA GLY A 75 -14.90 6.87 -17.67
C GLY A 75 -15.09 6.90 -19.18
N ALA A 76 -14.41 7.81 -19.90
CA ALA A 76 -14.41 7.86 -21.36
C ALA A 76 -13.82 6.58 -21.97
N LEU A 77 -12.72 6.07 -21.41
CA LEU A 77 -12.08 4.84 -21.86
C LEU A 77 -12.95 3.61 -21.57
N MET A 78 -13.57 3.53 -20.38
CA MET A 78 -14.53 2.48 -20.04
C MET A 78 -15.73 2.48 -20.99
N PHE A 79 -16.25 3.66 -21.32
CA PHE A 79 -17.33 3.79 -22.29
C PHE A 79 -16.90 3.34 -23.69
N HIS A 80 -15.69 3.69 -24.12
CA HIS A 80 -15.14 3.28 -25.41
C HIS A 80 -14.99 1.75 -25.50
N VAL A 81 -14.33 1.14 -24.51
CA VAL A 81 -14.17 -0.32 -24.40
C VAL A 81 -15.54 -1.01 -24.34
N GLY A 82 -16.47 -0.50 -23.55
CA GLY A 82 -17.82 -1.05 -23.43
C GLY A 82 -18.67 -0.92 -24.69
N LYS A 83 -18.45 0.13 -25.49
CA LYS A 83 -19.10 0.28 -26.80
C LYS A 83 -18.58 -0.75 -27.81
N ARG A 84 -17.29 -1.07 -27.75
CA ARG A 84 -16.65 -2.08 -28.60
C ARG A 84 -17.05 -3.50 -28.21
N ASN A 85 -17.16 -3.76 -26.90
CA ASN A 85 -17.61 -5.04 -26.37
C ASN A 85 -18.72 -4.83 -25.32
N HIS A 86 -19.95 -5.13 -25.73
CA HIS A 86 -21.14 -4.89 -24.93
C HIS A 86 -21.16 -5.71 -23.61
N GLU A 87 -20.67 -6.95 -23.62
CA GLU A 87 -20.61 -7.79 -22.42
C GLU A 87 -19.63 -7.22 -21.40
N VAL A 88 -18.43 -6.82 -21.84
CA VAL A 88 -17.46 -6.12 -21.01
C VAL A 88 -18.04 -4.80 -20.50
N GLY A 89 -18.77 -4.07 -21.35
CA GLY A 89 -19.49 -2.86 -20.97
C GLY A 89 -20.49 -3.07 -19.83
N ILE A 90 -21.28 -4.14 -19.87
CA ILE A 90 -22.20 -4.52 -18.78
C ILE A 90 -21.42 -4.79 -17.49
N GLN A 91 -20.34 -5.57 -17.56
CA GLN A 91 -19.53 -5.89 -16.38
C GLN A 91 -18.91 -4.63 -15.77
N LEU A 92 -18.36 -3.72 -16.60
CA LEU A 92 -17.81 -2.45 -16.15
C LEU A 92 -18.86 -1.52 -15.55
N ALA A 93 -20.08 -1.48 -16.12
CA ALA A 93 -21.19 -0.70 -15.58
C ALA A 93 -21.63 -1.23 -14.21
N ALA A 94 -21.79 -2.54 -14.07
CA ALA A 94 -22.12 -3.18 -12.79
C ALA A 94 -20.99 -2.98 -11.76
N CYS A 95 -19.74 -3.13 -12.18
CA CYS A 95 -18.57 -2.84 -11.34
C CYS A 95 -18.58 -1.40 -10.84
N THR A 96 -18.88 -0.44 -11.70
CA THR A 96 -19.00 0.98 -11.34
C THR A 96 -20.13 1.19 -10.32
N LEU A 97 -21.31 0.60 -10.55
CA LEU A 97 -22.43 0.71 -9.63
C LEU A 97 -22.10 0.15 -8.24
N VAL A 98 -21.55 -1.06 -8.19
CA VAL A 98 -21.13 -1.71 -6.94
C VAL A 98 -20.03 -0.89 -6.26
N SER A 99 -19.08 -0.33 -7.01
CA SER A 99 -18.02 0.53 -6.50
C SER A 99 -18.58 1.82 -5.88
N VAL A 100 -19.56 2.47 -6.53
CA VAL A 100 -20.26 3.64 -5.98
C VAL A 100 -20.95 3.29 -4.65
N CYS A 101 -21.63 2.14 -4.59
CA CYS A 101 -22.20 1.64 -3.34
C CYS A 101 -21.11 1.43 -2.27
N GLY A 102 -19.97 0.84 -2.62
CA GLY A 102 -18.82 0.64 -1.74
C GLY A 102 -18.25 1.96 -1.19
N PHE A 103 -18.13 3.00 -2.03
CA PHE A 103 -17.74 4.35 -1.62
C PHE A 103 -18.72 4.93 -0.59
N LEU A 104 -20.03 4.87 -0.88
CA LEU A 104 -21.07 5.41 0.01
C LEU A 104 -21.09 4.68 1.36
N VAL A 105 -21.03 3.34 1.34
CA VAL A 105 -20.98 2.51 2.54
C VAL A 105 -19.73 2.84 3.36
N THR A 106 -18.55 2.92 2.73
CA THR A 106 -17.31 3.24 3.45
C THR A 106 -17.39 4.63 4.08
N THR A 107 -17.82 5.63 3.31
CA THR A 107 -17.95 7.01 3.80
C THR A 107 -18.91 7.11 4.99
N TYR A 108 -20.00 6.35 4.99
CA TYR A 108 -20.97 6.33 6.08
C TYR A 108 -20.48 5.52 7.30
N MET A 109 -19.83 4.39 7.08
CA MET A 109 -19.41 3.46 8.14
C MET A 109 -18.17 3.94 8.92
N VAL A 110 -17.23 4.62 8.27
CA VAL A 110 -15.97 5.08 8.90
C VAL A 110 -16.21 5.86 10.21
N PRO A 111 -17.05 6.91 10.27
CA PRO A 111 -17.29 7.62 11.52
C PRO A 111 -17.98 6.75 12.58
N LEU A 112 -18.94 5.90 12.19
CA LEU A 112 -19.69 5.05 13.11
C LEU A 112 -18.81 3.98 13.78
N VAL A 113 -17.92 3.37 13.01
CA VAL A 113 -16.94 2.41 13.51
C VAL A 113 -15.85 3.12 14.29
N GLY A 114 -15.40 4.28 13.81
CA GLY A 114 -14.40 5.12 14.45
C GLY A 114 -14.77 5.48 15.89
N GLU A 115 -15.98 5.98 16.13
CA GLU A 115 -16.46 6.32 17.48
C GLU A 115 -16.43 5.13 18.44
N LYS A 116 -16.73 3.92 17.95
CA LYS A 116 -16.72 2.69 18.77
C LYS A 116 -15.30 2.19 19.06
N ILE A 117 -14.39 2.32 18.11
CA ILE A 117 -13.01 1.80 18.22
C ILE A 117 -12.08 2.80 18.94
N LYS A 118 -12.36 4.10 18.86
CA LYS A 118 -11.56 5.20 19.46
C LYS A 118 -11.22 4.98 20.93
N ALA A 119 -12.07 4.27 21.69
CA ALA A 119 -11.82 3.95 23.09
C ALA A 119 -10.64 2.99 23.32
N LYS A 120 -10.29 2.17 22.32
CA LYS A 120 -9.26 1.13 22.42
C LYS A 120 -8.09 1.34 21.46
N LEU A 121 -8.37 1.70 20.21
CA LEU A 121 -7.36 1.95 19.17
C LEU A 121 -7.46 3.39 18.71
N TYR A 122 -6.43 4.18 19.04
CA TYR A 122 -6.34 5.58 18.68
C TYR A 122 -4.88 6.03 18.63
N GLY A 123 -4.62 7.02 17.79
CA GLY A 123 -3.36 7.75 17.72
C GLY A 123 -3.55 9.22 18.08
N VAL A 124 -2.42 9.93 18.15
CA VAL A 124 -2.39 11.40 18.22
C VAL A 124 -1.64 11.90 16.98
N ASP A 125 -2.17 12.93 16.33
CA ASP A 125 -1.55 13.50 15.14
C ASP A 125 -0.24 14.24 15.49
N ILE A 126 0.89 13.55 15.31
CA ILE A 126 2.23 14.07 15.60
C ILE A 126 2.54 15.28 14.70
N GLY A 127 1.99 15.29 13.48
CA GLY A 127 2.15 16.36 12.50
C GLY A 127 1.41 17.65 12.85
N LYS A 128 0.69 17.71 13.98
CA LYS A 128 -0.03 18.91 14.46
C LYS A 128 0.20 19.26 15.92
N ARG A 129 0.96 18.43 16.64
CA ARG A 129 1.09 18.54 18.09
C ARG A 129 1.71 19.88 18.49
N GLY A 130 0.99 20.68 19.28
CA GLY A 130 1.46 21.95 19.84
C GLY A 130 1.16 23.19 18.98
N LEU A 131 0.39 23.06 17.89
CA LEU A 131 -0.02 24.21 17.05
C LEU A 131 -1.17 25.04 17.64
N GLY A 132 -1.92 24.50 18.60
CA GLY A 132 -3.16 25.10 19.09
C GLY A 132 -4.26 25.20 18.02
N GLY A 133 -4.09 24.49 16.88
CA GLY A 133 -5.02 24.45 15.76
C GLY A 133 -6.11 23.39 15.92
N PRO A 134 -6.98 23.22 14.91
CA PRO A 134 -8.02 22.22 14.94
C PRO A 134 -7.46 20.83 15.24
N ARG A 135 -7.95 20.22 16.34
CA ARG A 135 -7.69 18.83 16.72
C ARG A 135 -6.26 18.54 17.18
N ASP A 136 -5.51 19.59 17.55
CA ASP A 136 -4.23 19.45 18.24
C ASP A 136 -4.40 18.66 19.55
N GLY A 137 -3.60 17.61 19.73
CA GLY A 137 -3.65 16.72 20.89
C GLY A 137 -4.91 15.85 20.99
N GLU A 138 -5.83 15.92 20.04
CA GLU A 138 -7.04 15.09 20.02
C GLU A 138 -6.65 13.63 19.74
N ARG A 139 -7.30 12.70 20.44
CA ARG A 139 -7.26 11.28 20.06
C ARG A 139 -8.01 11.10 18.74
N VAL A 140 -7.40 10.43 17.79
CA VAL A 140 -7.99 10.11 16.48
C VAL A 140 -8.10 8.60 16.37
N PRO A 141 -9.28 8.03 16.02
CA PRO A 141 -9.45 6.58 15.89
C PRO A 141 -8.49 6.02 14.84
N GLU A 142 -7.90 4.87 15.14
CA GLU A 142 -6.89 4.20 14.31
C GLU A 142 -7.43 2.88 13.73
N SER A 143 -6.70 2.30 12.78
CA SER A 143 -7.04 1.04 12.09
C SER A 143 -8.32 1.09 11.23
N LEU A 144 -8.75 2.28 10.79
CA LEU A 144 -9.99 2.39 10.01
C LEU A 144 -9.87 1.95 8.55
N GLY A 145 -8.67 1.55 8.12
CA GLY A 145 -8.47 0.77 6.90
C GLY A 145 -9.36 -0.46 6.81
N ILE A 146 -9.72 -1.05 7.96
CA ILE A 146 -10.58 -2.24 8.03
C ILE A 146 -11.97 -2.01 7.43
N VAL A 147 -12.53 -0.80 7.58
CA VAL A 147 -13.86 -0.47 7.05
C VAL A 147 -13.84 -0.46 5.53
N SER A 148 -12.80 0.16 4.95
CA SER A 148 -12.58 0.18 3.50
C SER A 148 -12.35 -1.24 2.95
N ALA A 149 -11.54 -2.05 3.64
CA ALA A 149 -11.24 -3.42 3.25
C ALA A 149 -12.49 -4.32 3.28
N MET A 150 -13.33 -4.20 4.31
CA MET A 150 -14.60 -4.93 4.40
C MET A 150 -15.57 -4.55 3.28
N ALA A 151 -15.78 -3.26 3.05
CA ALA A 151 -16.64 -2.78 1.96
C ALA A 151 -16.12 -3.24 0.59
N PHE A 152 -14.79 -3.28 0.42
CA PHE A 152 -14.14 -3.78 -0.79
C PHE A 152 -14.38 -5.28 -0.99
N MET A 153 -14.14 -6.11 0.03
CA MET A 153 -14.35 -7.56 -0.08
C MET A 153 -15.81 -7.90 -0.38
N ILE A 154 -16.76 -7.18 0.21
CA ILE A 154 -18.19 -7.32 -0.11
C ILE A 154 -18.45 -6.93 -1.57
N SER A 155 -17.89 -5.79 -2.03
CA SER A 155 -18.04 -5.31 -3.40
C SER A 155 -17.52 -6.33 -4.42
N VAL A 156 -16.30 -6.85 -4.21
CA VAL A 156 -15.70 -7.87 -5.07
C VAL A 156 -16.46 -9.20 -4.98
N GLY A 157 -16.94 -9.58 -3.78
CA GLY A 157 -17.76 -10.79 -3.61
C GLY A 157 -19.09 -10.71 -4.37
N ILE A 158 -19.72 -9.54 -4.43
CA ILE A 158 -20.90 -9.30 -5.28
C ILE A 158 -20.53 -9.45 -6.76
N LEU A 159 -19.44 -8.84 -7.22
CA LEU A 159 -19.00 -8.94 -8.61
C LEU A 159 -18.63 -10.38 -9.01
N GLN A 160 -17.97 -11.11 -8.11
CA GLN A 160 -17.71 -12.53 -8.28
C GLN A 160 -19.02 -13.31 -8.44
N ALA A 161 -20.01 -13.09 -7.58
CA ALA A 161 -21.29 -13.78 -7.67
C ALA A 161 -22.06 -13.49 -8.96
N LEU A 162 -21.86 -12.30 -9.55
CA LEU A 162 -22.51 -11.89 -10.80
C LEU A 162 -21.79 -12.40 -12.05
N PHE A 163 -20.45 -12.45 -12.04
CA PHE A 163 -19.67 -12.61 -13.27
C PHE A 163 -18.69 -13.79 -13.29
N ALA A 164 -18.37 -14.41 -12.14
CA ALA A 164 -17.50 -15.57 -12.12
C ALA A 164 -18.31 -16.85 -12.43
N SER A 165 -18.41 -17.20 -13.71
CA SER A 165 -19.19 -18.37 -14.16
C SER A 165 -18.39 -19.66 -14.23
N SER A 166 -17.07 -19.58 -14.43
CA SER A 166 -16.20 -20.76 -14.52
C SER A 166 -15.50 -21.10 -13.21
N ASN A 167 -15.19 -22.38 -12.99
CA ASN A 167 -14.40 -22.84 -11.84
C ASN A 167 -13.02 -22.14 -11.77
N GLY A 168 -12.43 -21.81 -12.92
CA GLY A 168 -11.17 -21.06 -12.99
C GLY A 168 -11.29 -19.65 -12.44
N GLN A 169 -12.26 -18.88 -12.94
CA GLN A 169 -12.53 -17.52 -12.46
C GLN A 169 -12.90 -17.52 -10.97
N MET A 170 -13.76 -18.44 -10.53
CA MET A 170 -14.12 -18.56 -9.11
C MET A 170 -12.90 -18.82 -8.24
N LEU A 171 -11.96 -19.66 -8.69
CA LEU A 171 -10.70 -19.91 -8.00
C LEU A 171 -9.84 -18.64 -7.93
N GLU A 172 -9.70 -17.90 -9.03
CA GLU A 172 -8.93 -16.64 -9.05
C GLU A 172 -9.50 -15.61 -8.05
N TYR A 173 -10.82 -15.39 -8.05
CA TYR A 173 -11.48 -14.50 -7.10
C TYR A 173 -11.33 -14.97 -5.65
N ASN A 174 -11.59 -16.25 -5.38
CA ASN A 174 -11.48 -16.82 -4.03
C ASN A 174 -10.06 -16.68 -3.48
N THR A 175 -9.07 -16.98 -4.33
CA THR A 175 -7.68 -16.88 -3.96
C THR A 175 -7.27 -15.44 -3.70
N ALA A 176 -7.67 -14.50 -4.55
CA ALA A 176 -7.41 -13.08 -4.35
C ALA A 176 -8.05 -12.55 -3.06
N LEU A 177 -9.34 -12.82 -2.85
CA LEU A 177 -10.07 -12.42 -1.64
C LEU A 177 -9.48 -13.02 -0.38
N LEU A 178 -9.10 -14.31 -0.40
CA LEU A 178 -8.48 -14.97 0.75
C LEU A 178 -7.13 -14.36 1.10
N SER A 179 -6.29 -14.09 0.10
CA SER A 179 -5.00 -13.43 0.27
C SER A 179 -5.14 -12.00 0.83
N ILE A 180 -6.09 -11.22 0.30
CA ILE A 180 -6.38 -9.86 0.77
C ILE A 180 -7.00 -9.87 2.18
N CYS A 181 -7.84 -10.86 2.48
CA CYS A 181 -8.40 -11.07 3.82
C CYS A 181 -7.28 -11.37 4.84
N PHE A 182 -6.33 -12.24 4.50
CA PHE A 182 -5.16 -12.50 5.34
C PHE A 182 -4.32 -11.25 5.55
N ALA A 183 -4.05 -10.46 4.50
CA ALA A 183 -3.31 -9.21 4.65
C ALA A 183 -4.05 -8.22 5.57
N THR A 184 -5.37 -8.08 5.41
CA THR A 184 -6.21 -7.20 6.24
C THR A 184 -6.21 -7.64 7.71
N LEU A 185 -6.38 -8.95 7.95
CA LEU A 185 -6.35 -9.52 9.30
C LEU A 185 -4.98 -9.33 9.95
N LEU A 186 -3.90 -9.63 9.23
CA LEU A 186 -2.54 -9.52 9.76
C LEU A 186 -2.15 -8.08 10.02
N GLY A 187 -2.59 -7.12 9.19
CA GLY A 187 -2.42 -5.69 9.47
C GLY A 187 -3.20 -5.25 10.71
N LEU A 188 -4.40 -5.80 10.95
CA LEU A 188 -5.15 -5.53 12.19
C LEU A 188 -4.45 -6.10 13.42
N VAL A 189 -3.89 -7.30 13.29
CA VAL A 189 -3.10 -7.92 14.37
C VAL A 189 -1.83 -7.11 14.63
N ASP A 190 -1.19 -6.57 13.59
CA ASP A 190 -0.03 -5.68 13.70
C ASP A 190 -0.38 -4.40 14.48
N ASP A 191 -1.51 -3.75 14.15
CA ASP A 191 -2.02 -2.58 14.89
C ASP A 191 -2.31 -2.86 16.38
N ILE A 192 -2.78 -4.07 16.71
CA ILE A 192 -3.13 -4.44 18.09
C ILE A 192 -1.90 -4.85 18.90
N ILE A 193 -0.95 -5.56 18.28
CA ILE A 193 0.16 -6.24 18.98
C ILE A 193 1.48 -5.46 18.86
N ASP A 194 1.62 -4.57 17.87
CA ASP A 194 2.87 -3.89 17.49
C ASP A 194 3.99 -4.91 17.19
N ILE A 195 3.86 -5.62 16.06
CA ILE A 195 4.72 -6.75 15.74
C ILE A 195 6.11 -6.25 15.34
N LYS A 196 7.15 -6.84 15.95
CA LYS A 196 8.56 -6.55 15.60
C LYS A 196 8.84 -6.80 14.11
N TRP A 197 9.59 -5.88 13.49
CA TRP A 197 9.94 -5.88 12.05
C TRP A 197 10.39 -7.25 11.50
N LYS A 198 11.19 -8.01 12.25
CA LYS A 198 11.70 -9.32 11.81
C LYS A 198 10.60 -10.35 11.51
N HIS A 199 9.44 -10.24 12.17
CA HIS A 199 8.30 -11.12 11.92
C HIS A 199 7.40 -10.56 10.81
N LYS A 200 7.46 -9.26 10.49
CA LYS A 200 6.70 -8.65 9.38
C LYS A 200 7.07 -9.29 8.03
N LEU A 201 8.31 -9.74 7.86
CA LEU A 201 8.73 -10.53 6.69
C LEU A 201 8.02 -11.90 6.59
N ILE A 202 7.88 -12.61 7.72
CA ILE A 202 7.20 -13.91 7.78
C ILE A 202 5.70 -13.72 7.50
N ILE A 203 5.11 -12.64 8.03
CA ILE A 203 3.72 -12.27 7.78
C ILE A 203 3.45 -12.07 6.28
N GLY A 204 4.41 -11.48 5.56
CA GLY A 204 4.42 -11.38 4.10
C GLY A 204 4.33 -12.74 3.37
N ILE A 205 5.00 -13.76 3.89
CA ILE A 205 4.90 -15.12 3.33
C ILE A 205 3.48 -15.64 3.53
N VAL A 206 2.95 -15.57 4.75
CA VAL A 206 1.63 -16.11 5.09
C VAL A 206 0.52 -15.47 4.26
N MET A 207 0.51 -14.14 4.09
CA MET A 207 -0.51 -13.47 3.29
C MET A 207 -0.47 -13.86 1.80
N SER A 208 0.72 -14.18 1.27
CA SER A 208 0.92 -14.53 -0.14
C SER A 208 0.58 -15.99 -0.49
N LEU A 209 0.48 -16.88 0.51
CA LEU A 209 0.33 -18.32 0.29
C LEU A 209 -0.88 -18.70 -0.59
N PRO A 210 -2.11 -18.21 -0.35
CA PRO A 210 -3.25 -18.58 -1.19
C PRO A 210 -3.00 -18.31 -2.68
N MET A 211 -2.50 -17.10 -2.96
CA MET A 211 -2.17 -16.65 -4.31
C MET A 211 -1.05 -17.47 -4.95
N LEU A 212 0.05 -17.72 -4.24
CA LEU A 212 1.15 -18.54 -4.73
C LEU A 212 0.69 -19.97 -5.05
N LEU A 213 -0.10 -20.58 -4.16
CA LEU A 213 -0.56 -21.97 -4.33
C LEU A 213 -1.55 -22.15 -5.49
N SER A 214 -2.26 -21.09 -5.87
CA SER A 214 -3.26 -21.15 -6.94
C SER A 214 -2.77 -20.52 -8.25
N TYR A 215 -1.52 -20.05 -8.30
CA TYR A 215 -0.97 -19.44 -9.50
C TYR A 215 -0.80 -20.47 -10.62
N LYS A 216 -1.47 -20.24 -11.76
CA LYS A 216 -1.43 -21.12 -12.95
C LYS A 216 -0.76 -20.46 -14.16
N GLY A 217 -0.16 -19.28 -13.98
CA GLY A 217 0.49 -18.54 -15.05
C GLY A 217 1.82 -19.12 -15.50
N ALA A 218 2.29 -18.65 -16.65
CA ALA A 218 3.64 -18.94 -17.11
C ALA A 218 4.70 -18.35 -16.15
N THR A 219 5.74 -19.13 -15.90
CA THR A 219 6.95 -18.73 -15.15
C THR A 219 8.03 -18.15 -16.07
N THR A 220 7.74 -18.06 -17.37
CA THR A 220 8.64 -17.55 -18.39
C THR A 220 8.59 -16.03 -18.49
N VAL A 221 9.75 -15.40 -18.56
CA VAL A 221 9.90 -13.95 -18.74
C VAL A 221 10.67 -13.62 -20.00
N LEU A 222 10.30 -12.49 -20.62
CA LEU A 222 11.03 -11.91 -21.75
C LEU A 222 12.31 -11.23 -21.27
N VAL A 223 13.40 -11.51 -21.96
CA VAL A 223 14.70 -10.87 -21.75
C VAL A 223 14.77 -9.57 -22.59
N PRO A 224 15.19 -8.43 -22.01
CA PRO A 224 15.46 -7.21 -22.77
C PRO A 224 16.50 -7.44 -23.87
N ARG A 225 16.29 -6.90 -25.07
CA ARG A 225 17.19 -7.04 -26.24
C ARG A 225 18.67 -6.79 -25.92
N PRO A 226 19.06 -5.74 -25.16
CA PRO A 226 20.47 -5.50 -24.86
C PRO A 226 21.15 -6.62 -24.05
N LEU A 227 20.37 -7.45 -23.35
CA LEU A 227 20.89 -8.53 -22.50
C LEU A 227 20.95 -9.88 -23.22
N ILE A 228 20.27 -10.05 -24.36
CA ILE A 228 20.20 -11.34 -25.08
C ILE A 228 21.61 -11.79 -25.50
N GLY A 229 22.41 -10.89 -26.09
CA GLY A 229 23.78 -11.20 -26.53
C GLY A 229 24.75 -11.55 -25.39
N ALA A 230 24.40 -11.21 -24.14
CA ALA A 230 25.16 -11.62 -22.97
C ALA A 230 24.81 -13.05 -22.54
N LEU A 231 23.65 -13.58 -22.91
CA LEU A 231 23.22 -14.94 -22.59
C LEU A 231 23.56 -15.91 -23.72
N VAL A 232 23.38 -15.48 -24.97
CA VAL A 232 23.44 -16.34 -26.15
C VAL A 232 24.32 -15.72 -27.23
N LYS A 233 25.01 -16.56 -28.00
CA LYS A 233 25.75 -16.18 -29.21
C LYS A 233 25.23 -16.98 -30.39
N SER A 234 24.92 -16.31 -31.50
CA SER A 234 24.72 -16.97 -32.78
C SER A 234 26.06 -17.41 -33.36
N GLY A 235 26.12 -18.65 -33.83
CA GLY A 235 27.17 -19.20 -34.67
C GLY A 235 27.09 -18.68 -36.10
N THR A 236 27.89 -19.27 -37.00
CA THR A 236 27.98 -18.87 -38.41
C THR A 236 26.79 -19.33 -39.27
N ASP A 237 25.99 -20.29 -38.80
CA ASP A 237 24.76 -20.74 -39.44
C ASP A 237 23.54 -20.16 -38.71
N GLU A 238 22.49 -19.74 -39.45
CA GLU A 238 21.27 -19.10 -38.91
C GLU A 238 20.55 -19.90 -37.81
N ASN A 239 20.79 -21.21 -37.71
CA ASN A 239 20.18 -22.11 -36.74
C ASN A 239 21.09 -22.54 -35.58
N ASP A 240 22.36 -22.13 -35.56
CA ASP A 240 23.30 -22.53 -34.50
C ASP A 240 23.37 -21.45 -33.42
N VAL A 241 22.57 -21.62 -32.37
CA VAL A 241 22.46 -20.68 -31.27
C VAL A 241 23.03 -21.36 -30.01
N ALA A 242 24.15 -20.84 -29.49
CA ALA A 242 24.86 -21.44 -28.36
C ALA A 242 24.86 -20.54 -27.12
N LEU A 243 24.77 -21.15 -25.94
CA LEU A 243 24.88 -20.44 -24.66
C LEU A 243 26.31 -19.91 -24.44
N THR A 244 26.40 -18.64 -24.02
CA THR A 244 27.66 -18.06 -23.52
C THR A 244 28.04 -18.65 -22.16
N ALA A 245 29.21 -18.30 -21.62
CA ALA A 245 29.58 -18.69 -20.25
C ALA A 245 28.58 -18.17 -19.21
N LEU A 246 28.10 -16.93 -19.38
CA LEU A 246 27.05 -16.36 -18.53
C LEU A 246 25.72 -17.07 -18.77
N GLY A 247 25.38 -17.36 -20.03
CA GLY A 247 24.20 -18.14 -20.40
C GLY A 247 24.17 -19.50 -19.71
N LYS A 248 25.27 -20.25 -19.71
CA LYS A 248 25.40 -21.54 -19.01
C LYS A 248 25.28 -21.41 -17.49
N ALA A 249 25.81 -20.33 -16.91
CA ALA A 249 25.68 -20.07 -15.48
C ALA A 249 24.23 -19.72 -15.09
N VAL A 250 23.54 -18.97 -15.94
CA VAL A 250 22.12 -18.62 -15.77
C VAL A 250 21.23 -19.84 -16.01
N ASP A 251 21.56 -20.71 -16.98
CA ASP A 251 20.81 -21.93 -17.32
C ASP A 251 20.73 -22.96 -16.17
N ALA A 252 21.58 -22.81 -15.14
CA ALA A 252 21.64 -23.74 -14.01
C ALA A 252 20.43 -23.63 -13.04
N LEU A 253 19.71 -22.51 -13.03
CA LEU A 253 18.55 -22.29 -12.15
C LEU A 253 17.35 -21.81 -12.97
N PRO A 254 17.36 -20.59 -13.57
CA PRO A 254 16.51 -20.30 -14.72
C PRO A 254 16.86 -21.19 -15.92
N SER A 255 15.89 -21.75 -16.65
CA SER A 255 16.20 -22.41 -17.94
C SER A 255 16.13 -21.40 -19.09
N VAL A 256 17.22 -21.30 -19.86
CA VAL A 256 17.32 -20.37 -21.01
C VAL A 256 16.78 -21.08 -22.24
N HIS A 257 15.72 -20.56 -22.85
CA HIS A 257 15.15 -21.15 -24.05
C HIS A 257 16.00 -20.80 -25.27
N VAL A 258 16.93 -21.70 -25.62
CA VAL A 258 17.85 -21.55 -26.76
C VAL A 258 17.11 -21.52 -28.10
N GLN A 259 16.00 -22.26 -28.23
CA GLN A 259 15.14 -22.25 -29.43
C GLN A 259 14.42 -20.91 -29.66
N GLY A 260 14.31 -20.06 -28.63
CA GLY A 260 13.76 -18.70 -28.74
C GLY A 260 14.84 -17.62 -28.89
N GLU A 261 16.01 -17.97 -29.45
CA GLU A 261 17.19 -17.09 -29.57
C GLU A 261 17.65 -16.45 -28.23
N GLY A 262 17.35 -17.08 -27.08
CA GLY A 262 17.65 -16.50 -25.76
C GLY A 262 16.74 -15.35 -25.33
N ALA A 263 15.65 -15.08 -26.05
CA ALA A 263 14.68 -14.04 -25.70
C ALA A 263 13.74 -14.43 -24.55
N LEU A 264 13.67 -15.72 -24.20
CA LEU A 264 12.79 -16.28 -23.18
C LEU A 264 13.61 -16.98 -22.09
N LEU A 265 13.29 -16.66 -20.84
CA LEU A 265 13.90 -17.24 -19.66
C LEU A 265 12.79 -17.85 -18.78
N ASP A 266 12.80 -19.16 -18.58
CA ASP A 266 11.88 -19.80 -17.64
C ASP A 266 12.49 -19.82 -16.24
N LEU A 267 11.88 -19.07 -15.34
CA LEU A 267 12.37 -18.87 -13.97
C LEU A 267 11.95 -19.99 -13.01
N GLY A 268 10.95 -20.81 -13.37
CA GLY A 268 10.40 -21.86 -12.50
C GLY A 268 10.14 -21.38 -11.07
N ILE A 269 10.78 -22.01 -10.08
CA ILE A 269 10.63 -21.68 -8.65
C ILE A 269 11.08 -20.25 -8.31
N LEU A 270 12.03 -19.67 -9.06
CA LEU A 270 12.47 -18.29 -8.84
C LEU A 270 11.36 -17.29 -9.18
N TYR A 271 10.43 -17.64 -10.07
CA TYR A 271 9.26 -16.82 -10.34
C TYR A 271 8.33 -16.74 -9.12
N TYR A 272 8.15 -17.84 -8.39
CA TYR A 272 7.41 -17.85 -7.12
C TYR A 272 8.12 -17.02 -6.05
N GLY A 273 9.45 -17.10 -5.99
CA GLY A 273 10.28 -16.21 -5.14
C GLY A 273 10.08 -14.73 -5.48
N TYR A 274 10.01 -14.39 -6.77
CA TYR A 274 9.70 -13.03 -7.24
C TYR A 274 8.29 -12.59 -6.84
N MET A 275 7.27 -13.42 -7.04
CA MET A 275 5.89 -13.09 -6.65
C MET A 275 5.77 -12.84 -5.15
N LEU A 276 6.41 -13.67 -4.33
CA LEU A 276 6.50 -13.48 -2.89
C LEU A 276 7.18 -12.14 -2.55
N ALA A 277 8.35 -11.87 -3.14
CA ALA A 277 9.08 -10.63 -2.93
C ALA A 277 8.25 -9.41 -3.33
N LEU A 278 7.48 -9.49 -4.43
CA LEU A 278 6.61 -8.43 -4.90
C LEU A 278 5.47 -8.15 -3.92
N VAL A 279 4.83 -9.18 -3.34
CA VAL A 279 3.80 -9.02 -2.30
C VAL A 279 4.37 -8.36 -1.04
N VAL A 280 5.51 -8.87 -0.55
CA VAL A 280 6.21 -8.32 0.61
C VAL A 280 6.60 -6.86 0.34
N PHE A 281 7.10 -6.57 -0.86
CA PHE A 281 7.48 -5.23 -1.26
C PHE A 281 6.27 -4.30 -1.27
N CYS A 282 5.17 -4.63 -1.96
CA CYS A 282 4.03 -3.73 -2.12
C CYS A 282 3.40 -3.34 -0.77
N THR A 283 3.25 -4.29 0.15
CA THR A 283 2.68 -4.03 1.49
C THR A 283 3.56 -3.13 2.34
N ASN A 284 4.88 -3.40 2.36
CA ASN A 284 5.82 -2.59 3.11
C ASN A 284 6.10 -1.23 2.45
N ALA A 285 6.11 -1.14 1.13
CA ALA A 285 6.47 0.08 0.41
C ALA A 285 5.41 1.18 0.59
N VAL A 286 4.12 0.82 0.63
CA VAL A 286 3.04 1.74 1.05
C VAL A 286 3.24 2.13 2.52
N ASN A 287 3.57 1.17 3.39
CA ASN A 287 3.66 1.42 4.82
C ASN A 287 4.84 2.34 5.21
N ILE A 288 5.99 2.23 4.54
CA ILE A 288 7.13 3.11 4.81
C ILE A 288 7.03 4.47 4.12
N TYR A 289 6.08 4.63 3.19
CA TYR A 289 5.82 5.89 2.49
C TYR A 289 4.58 6.58 3.08
N ALA A 290 4.62 6.82 4.38
CA ALA A 290 3.48 7.17 5.23
C ALA A 290 3.82 8.31 6.21
N GLY A 291 2.84 8.74 6.99
CA GLY A 291 3.05 9.61 8.15
C GLY A 291 2.67 11.08 7.98
N ILE A 292 1.95 11.43 6.90
CA ILE A 292 1.23 12.70 6.76
C ILE A 292 -0.20 12.42 6.29
N ASN A 293 -1.14 13.25 6.70
CA ASN A 293 -2.57 13.04 6.52
C ASN A 293 -2.96 12.87 5.04
N GLY A 294 -3.50 11.70 4.72
CA GLY A 294 -4.01 11.34 3.40
C GLY A 294 -3.00 10.69 2.45
N ILE A 295 -1.71 10.56 2.81
CA ILE A 295 -0.70 10.08 1.84
C ILE A 295 -0.83 8.60 1.52
N GLU A 296 -1.12 7.75 2.51
CA GLU A 296 -1.21 6.29 2.35
C GLU A 296 -2.35 5.92 1.40
N VAL A 297 -3.51 6.55 1.60
CA VAL A 297 -4.71 6.31 0.78
C VAL A 297 -4.62 7.05 -0.56
N GLY A 298 -4.17 8.30 -0.54
CA GLY A 298 -4.05 9.13 -1.74
C GLY A 298 -3.12 8.52 -2.79
N GLN A 299 -1.92 8.08 -2.39
CA GLN A 299 -0.99 7.41 -3.31
C GLN A 299 -1.57 6.08 -3.84
N SER A 300 -2.28 5.34 -2.98
CA SER A 300 -2.87 4.04 -3.33
C SER A 300 -3.99 4.16 -4.36
N ILE A 301 -4.81 5.21 -4.26
CA ILE A 301 -5.83 5.53 -5.27
C ILE A 301 -5.17 5.83 -6.63
N ILE A 302 -4.11 6.64 -6.67
CA ILE A 302 -3.42 6.94 -7.94
C ILE A 302 -2.78 5.69 -8.54
N MET A 303 -2.15 4.84 -7.73
CA MET A 303 -1.60 3.56 -8.21
C MET A 303 -2.70 2.69 -8.82
N ALA A 304 -3.83 2.52 -8.13
CA ALA A 304 -4.94 1.70 -8.60
C ALA A 304 -5.65 2.27 -9.84
N LEU A 305 -5.84 3.59 -9.91
CA LEU A 305 -6.36 4.26 -11.11
C LEU A 305 -5.43 4.05 -12.31
N SER A 306 -4.11 4.12 -12.09
CA SER A 306 -3.13 3.90 -13.14
C SER A 306 -3.14 2.45 -13.64
N ILE A 307 -3.29 1.49 -12.73
CA ILE A 307 -3.50 0.08 -13.08
C ILE A 307 -4.81 -0.10 -13.86
N ALA A 308 -5.90 0.57 -13.46
CA ALA A 308 -7.17 0.51 -14.19
C ALA A 308 -7.03 1.07 -15.61
N VAL A 309 -6.35 2.21 -15.79
CA VAL A 309 -6.06 2.77 -17.12
C VAL A 309 -5.26 1.79 -17.97
N VAL A 310 -4.20 1.18 -17.42
CA VAL A 310 -3.40 0.17 -18.15
C VAL A 310 -4.26 -1.00 -18.60
N ASN A 311 -5.08 -1.57 -17.71
CA ASN A 311 -5.93 -2.71 -18.06
C ASN A 311 -6.96 -2.35 -19.13
N LEU A 312 -7.54 -1.15 -19.09
CA LEU A 312 -8.46 -0.70 -20.13
C LEU A 312 -7.76 -0.45 -21.47
N LEU A 313 -6.54 0.11 -21.45
CA LEU A 313 -5.74 0.28 -22.67
C LEU A 313 -5.34 -1.07 -23.27
N ASP A 314 -4.98 -2.06 -22.44
CA ASP A 314 -4.68 -3.41 -22.89
C ASP A 314 -5.94 -4.10 -23.46
N LEU A 315 -7.11 -3.93 -22.83
CA LEU A 315 -8.38 -4.42 -23.39
C LEU A 315 -8.71 -3.78 -24.74
N GLU A 316 -8.43 -2.48 -24.89
CA GLU A 316 -8.65 -1.75 -26.14
C GLU A 316 -7.67 -2.18 -27.25
N TRP A 317 -6.39 -2.31 -26.90
CA TRP A 317 -5.31 -2.61 -27.85
C TRP A 317 -5.29 -4.09 -28.25
N ARG A 318 -5.59 -5.01 -27.33
CA ARG A 318 -5.50 -6.47 -27.53
C ARG A 318 -6.83 -7.16 -27.84
N GLY A 319 -7.98 -6.50 -27.64
CA GLY A 319 -9.30 -7.10 -27.83
C GLY A 319 -9.70 -7.26 -29.31
N ALA A 320 -9.24 -8.32 -29.99
CA ALA A 320 -9.60 -8.59 -31.38
C ALA A 320 -10.86 -9.47 -31.57
N SER A 321 -11.28 -10.30 -30.60
CA SER A 321 -12.53 -11.09 -30.72
C SER A 321 -13.15 -11.48 -29.36
N VAL A 322 -14.44 -11.85 -29.38
CA VAL A 322 -15.26 -12.23 -28.20
C VAL A 322 -14.74 -13.52 -27.54
N GLU A 323 -14.24 -14.46 -28.33
CA GLU A 323 -13.64 -15.70 -27.82
C GLU A 323 -12.26 -15.43 -27.20
N ASP A 324 -11.42 -14.54 -27.73
CA ASP A 324 -10.08 -14.27 -27.16
C ASP A 324 -10.10 -13.56 -25.79
N VAL A 325 -11.13 -12.75 -25.52
CA VAL A 325 -11.27 -12.03 -24.24
C VAL A 325 -11.87 -12.93 -23.16
N LEU A 326 -12.75 -13.86 -23.53
CA LEU A 326 -13.44 -14.75 -22.59
C LEU A 326 -12.76 -16.12 -22.45
N SER A 327 -11.97 -16.53 -23.44
CA SER A 327 -11.21 -17.80 -23.46
C SER A 327 -9.67 -17.62 -23.48
N GLY A 328 -9.17 -16.38 -23.46
CA GLY A 328 -7.73 -16.04 -23.46
C GLY A 328 -7.32 -14.81 -22.62
N ASP A 329 -6.16 -14.21 -22.97
CA ASP A 329 -5.37 -13.19 -22.22
C ASP A 329 -6.14 -11.93 -21.76
N GLY A 330 -7.31 -11.62 -22.34
CA GLY A 330 -8.11 -10.44 -21.98
C GLY A 330 -8.88 -10.55 -20.65
N SER A 331 -9.21 -11.78 -20.24
CA SER A 331 -10.01 -12.06 -19.04
C SER A 331 -9.32 -11.58 -17.75
N HIS A 332 -8.00 -11.67 -17.70
CA HIS A 332 -7.18 -11.27 -16.56
C HIS A 332 -7.15 -9.74 -16.36
N HIS A 333 -7.24 -8.96 -17.45
CA HIS A 333 -7.35 -7.50 -17.36
C HIS A 333 -8.70 -7.06 -16.80
N LEU A 334 -9.78 -7.74 -17.22
CA LEU A 334 -11.12 -7.51 -16.68
C LEU A 334 -11.20 -7.90 -15.20
N PHE A 335 -10.65 -9.05 -14.82
CA PHE A 335 -10.50 -9.46 -13.42
C PHE A 335 -9.77 -8.38 -12.60
N SER A 336 -8.64 -7.86 -13.10
CA SER A 336 -7.92 -6.78 -12.42
C SER A 336 -8.78 -5.52 -12.28
N LEU A 337 -9.60 -5.16 -13.27
CA LEU A 337 -10.52 -4.02 -13.19
C LEU A 337 -11.60 -4.23 -12.13
N MET A 338 -12.12 -5.45 -12.01
CA MET A 338 -13.11 -5.82 -10.98
C MET A 338 -12.54 -5.72 -9.56
N LEU A 339 -11.21 -5.77 -9.39
CA LEU A 339 -10.55 -5.43 -8.13
C LEU A 339 -10.24 -3.93 -8.01
N MET A 340 -9.70 -3.29 -9.05
CA MET A 340 -9.22 -1.90 -8.93
C MET A 340 -10.34 -0.89 -8.73
N LEU A 341 -11.49 -1.02 -9.42
CA LEU A 341 -12.56 -0.02 -9.31
C LEU A 341 -13.20 -0.01 -7.91
N PRO A 342 -13.56 -1.16 -7.29
CA PRO A 342 -14.02 -1.16 -5.91
C PRO A 342 -12.95 -0.68 -4.93
N PHE A 343 -11.68 -1.05 -5.15
CA PHE A 343 -10.57 -0.62 -4.30
C PHE A 343 -10.40 0.91 -4.31
N VAL A 344 -10.45 1.53 -5.50
CA VAL A 344 -10.42 2.99 -5.66
C VAL A 344 -11.59 3.63 -4.92
N ALA A 345 -12.80 3.10 -5.11
CA ALA A 345 -14.00 3.69 -4.55
C ALA A 345 -14.08 3.58 -3.02
N THR A 346 -13.77 2.43 -2.43
CA THR A 346 -13.76 2.28 -0.97
C THR A 346 -12.62 3.07 -0.34
N SER A 347 -11.43 3.08 -0.96
CA SER A 347 -10.31 3.91 -0.53
C SER A 347 -10.65 5.40 -0.59
N ALA A 348 -11.36 5.86 -1.63
CA ALA A 348 -11.83 7.23 -1.72
C ALA A 348 -12.81 7.57 -0.58
N GLY A 349 -13.68 6.63 -0.19
CA GLY A 349 -14.59 6.82 0.95
C GLY A 349 -13.85 6.91 2.29
N LEU A 350 -12.76 6.17 2.47
CA LEU A 350 -11.86 6.31 3.62
C LEU A 350 -11.11 7.66 3.58
N LEU A 351 -10.63 8.06 2.41
CA LEU A 351 -9.88 9.30 2.22
C LEU A 351 -10.69 10.55 2.56
N VAL A 352 -12.01 10.55 2.35
CA VAL A 352 -12.91 11.64 2.81
C VAL A 352 -12.71 11.95 4.30
N HIS A 353 -12.40 10.94 5.11
CA HIS A 353 -12.18 11.08 6.55
C HIS A 353 -10.71 11.13 6.93
N ASN A 354 -9.83 10.50 6.17
CA ASN A 354 -8.38 10.48 6.43
C ASN A 354 -7.65 11.72 5.86
N TRP A 355 -8.25 12.47 4.94
CA TRP A 355 -7.66 13.69 4.39
C TRP A 355 -7.41 14.75 5.46
N TYR A 356 -6.43 15.62 5.21
CA TYR A 356 -6.09 16.71 6.10
C TYR A 356 -7.29 17.66 6.35
N PRO A 357 -7.62 17.98 7.63
CA PRO A 357 -7.10 17.40 8.87
C PRO A 357 -7.75 16.03 9.20
N ALA A 358 -6.95 14.98 9.38
CA ALA A 358 -7.47 13.60 9.47
C ALA A 358 -8.42 13.36 10.66
N ARG A 359 -9.60 12.79 10.36
CA ARG A 359 -10.62 12.29 11.30
C ARG A 359 -10.46 10.85 11.68
N CYS A 360 -9.66 10.11 10.94
CA CYS A 360 -9.25 8.76 11.26
C CYS A 360 -7.85 8.49 10.72
N PHE A 361 -7.15 7.58 11.39
CA PHE A 361 -5.94 6.96 10.88
C PHE A 361 -6.27 5.59 10.31
N VAL A 362 -5.53 5.25 9.26
CA VAL A 362 -5.77 4.03 8.51
C VAL A 362 -5.20 2.78 9.19
N GLY A 363 -4.14 2.96 10.01
CA GLY A 363 -3.38 1.89 10.68
C GLY A 363 -2.58 1.03 9.69
N ASP A 364 -1.76 0.11 10.21
CA ASP A 364 -1.03 -0.91 9.44
C ASP A 364 -1.98 -1.80 8.63
N VAL A 365 -3.27 -1.89 9.01
CA VAL A 365 -4.33 -2.54 8.23
C VAL A 365 -4.34 -2.07 6.78
N TYR A 366 -4.33 -0.76 6.53
CA TYR A 366 -4.53 -0.24 5.18
C TYR A 366 -3.34 -0.47 4.25
N PRO A 367 -2.07 -0.19 4.62
CA PRO A 367 -0.93 -0.51 3.77
C PRO A 367 -0.84 -2.00 3.40
N TYR A 368 -1.15 -2.89 4.34
CA TYR A 368 -1.19 -4.33 4.07
C TYR A 368 -2.30 -4.69 3.08
N TYR A 369 -3.51 -4.20 3.33
CA TYR A 369 -4.66 -4.34 2.43
C TYR A 369 -4.37 -3.78 1.02
N ALA A 370 -3.88 -2.55 0.93
CA ALA A 370 -3.60 -1.84 -0.32
C ALA A 370 -2.49 -2.51 -1.12
N GLY A 371 -1.35 -2.77 -0.48
CA GLY A 371 -0.22 -3.43 -1.11
C GLY A 371 -0.56 -4.84 -1.59
N MET A 372 -1.33 -5.61 -0.81
CA MET A 372 -1.77 -6.94 -1.22
C MET A 372 -2.74 -6.90 -2.39
N THR A 373 -3.70 -5.96 -2.38
CA THR A 373 -4.67 -5.81 -3.47
C THR A 373 -3.98 -5.45 -4.79
N ILE A 374 -3.04 -4.50 -4.74
CA ILE A 374 -2.25 -4.06 -5.91
C ILE A 374 -1.36 -5.19 -6.44
N ALA A 375 -0.64 -5.89 -5.55
CA ALA A 375 0.20 -7.01 -5.93
C ALA A 375 -0.62 -8.17 -6.54
N THR A 376 -1.75 -8.51 -5.90
CA THR A 376 -2.65 -9.57 -6.37
C THR A 376 -3.20 -9.27 -7.76
N ALA A 377 -3.68 -8.04 -7.97
CA ALA A 377 -4.17 -7.60 -9.28
C ALA A 377 -3.09 -7.70 -10.36
N ALA A 378 -1.84 -7.34 -10.05
CA ALA A 378 -0.75 -7.42 -11.02
C ALA A 378 -0.24 -8.84 -11.28
N ILE A 379 -0.22 -9.69 -10.25
CA ILE A 379 0.26 -11.08 -10.36
C ILE A 379 -0.76 -11.92 -11.13
N LEU A 380 -2.03 -11.90 -10.69
CA LEU A 380 -3.11 -12.64 -11.37
C LEU A 380 -3.55 -11.96 -12.68
N GLY A 381 -3.28 -10.66 -12.84
CA GLY A 381 -3.43 -9.93 -14.09
C GLY A 381 -2.26 -10.10 -15.07
N HIS A 382 -1.22 -10.86 -14.72
CA HIS A 382 -0.02 -11.09 -15.55
C HIS A 382 0.74 -9.83 -15.99
N PHE A 383 0.65 -8.74 -15.20
CA PHE A 383 1.38 -7.49 -15.46
C PHE A 383 2.30 -7.03 -14.32
N SER A 384 2.68 -7.96 -13.44
CA SER A 384 3.61 -7.77 -12.31
C SER A 384 4.90 -7.01 -12.66
N LYS A 385 5.46 -7.22 -13.86
CA LYS A 385 6.63 -6.48 -14.35
C LYS A 385 6.36 -4.98 -14.55
N SER A 386 5.22 -4.65 -15.14
CA SER A 386 4.84 -3.25 -15.39
C SER A 386 4.40 -2.52 -14.13
N LEU A 387 3.95 -3.25 -13.11
CA LEU A 387 3.55 -2.67 -11.83
C LEU A 387 4.66 -1.78 -11.24
N LEU A 388 5.92 -2.22 -11.31
CA LEU A 388 7.07 -1.48 -10.74
C LEU A 388 7.22 -0.07 -11.31
N PHE A 389 6.81 0.17 -12.57
CA PHE A 389 6.79 1.52 -13.14
C PHE A 389 5.61 2.36 -12.65
N LEU A 390 4.48 1.73 -12.36
CA LEU A 390 3.28 2.41 -11.86
C LEU A 390 3.42 2.80 -10.37
N ILE A 391 4.28 2.11 -9.63
CA ILE A 391 4.58 2.35 -8.21
C ILE A 391 5.99 2.93 -8.01
N LEU A 392 6.51 3.65 -9.01
CA LEU A 392 7.89 4.14 -9.01
C LEU A 392 8.25 5.00 -7.79
N PRO A 393 7.41 5.91 -7.28
CA PRO A 393 7.73 6.66 -6.06
C PRO A 393 7.92 5.76 -4.83
N GLN A 394 7.15 4.68 -4.70
CA GLN A 394 7.31 3.70 -3.64
C GLN A 394 8.65 2.97 -3.76
N VAL A 395 9.03 2.59 -4.99
CA VAL A 395 10.35 2.00 -5.29
C VAL A 395 11.48 2.97 -4.93
N VAL A 396 11.38 4.23 -5.35
CA VAL A 396 12.40 5.24 -5.05
C VAL A 396 12.48 5.52 -3.55
N ASN A 397 11.35 5.64 -2.85
CA ASN A 397 11.33 5.83 -1.39
C ASN A 397 11.97 4.65 -0.65
N PHE A 398 11.68 3.42 -1.09
CA PHE A 398 12.27 2.21 -0.54
C PHE A 398 13.78 2.20 -0.74
N ILE A 399 14.26 2.37 -1.98
CA ILE A 399 15.70 2.39 -2.31
C ILE A 399 16.41 3.48 -1.51
N TYR A 400 15.84 4.69 -1.45
CA TYR A 400 16.41 5.78 -0.68
C TYR A 400 16.43 5.48 0.83
N SER A 401 15.44 4.75 1.33
CA SER A 401 15.36 4.31 2.73
C SER A 401 16.29 3.15 3.09
N VAL A 402 16.83 2.39 2.12
CA VAL A 402 17.63 1.16 2.36
C VAL A 402 18.73 1.37 3.41
N PRO A 403 19.58 2.41 3.36
CA PRO A 403 20.64 2.58 4.35
C PRO A 403 20.12 2.67 5.79
N GLN A 404 18.96 3.30 6.00
CA GLN A 404 18.33 3.35 7.33
C GLN A 404 17.63 2.03 7.70
N LEU A 405 16.93 1.40 6.74
CA LEU A 405 16.18 0.15 6.98
C LEU A 405 17.10 -1.04 7.33
N PHE A 406 18.30 -1.06 6.76
CA PHE A 406 19.32 -2.09 7.05
C PHE A 406 20.28 -1.68 8.16
N HIS A 407 19.97 -0.61 8.91
CA HIS A 407 20.79 -0.11 10.02
C HIS A 407 22.24 0.26 9.63
N MET A 408 22.51 0.56 8.37
CA MET A 408 23.79 1.11 7.91
C MET A 408 23.95 2.58 8.34
N VAL A 409 22.82 3.28 8.46
CA VAL A 409 22.67 4.63 9.01
C VAL A 409 21.68 4.56 10.19
N PRO A 410 21.85 5.37 11.26
CA PRO A 410 20.87 5.42 12.34
C PRO A 410 19.43 5.64 11.84
N ILE A 411 18.50 4.92 12.46
CA ILE A 411 17.08 4.98 12.14
C ILE A 411 16.28 5.35 13.40
N PRO A 412 15.62 6.52 13.42
CA PRO A 412 14.73 6.88 14.51
C PRO A 412 13.42 6.07 14.40
N ARG A 413 12.69 5.94 15.51
CA ARG A 413 11.36 5.27 15.52
C ARG A 413 10.40 5.90 14.53
N HIS A 414 10.43 7.23 14.41
CA HIS A 414 9.58 8.03 13.54
C HIS A 414 10.43 8.81 12.54
N ARG A 415 10.16 8.61 11.25
CA ARG A 415 10.88 9.27 10.14
C ARG A 415 10.04 10.33 9.40
N LEU A 416 8.89 10.70 9.97
CA LEU A 416 8.06 11.77 9.44
C LEU A 416 8.76 13.14 9.57
N PRO A 417 8.39 14.13 8.72
CA PRO A 417 8.86 15.50 8.85
C PRO A 417 8.58 16.09 10.25
N ARG A 418 9.41 17.04 10.66
CA ARG A 418 9.20 17.79 11.91
C ARG A 418 8.38 19.05 11.63
N ILE A 419 7.50 19.41 12.55
CA ILE A 419 6.73 20.64 12.46
C ILE A 419 7.46 21.81 13.13
N ASP A 420 7.44 22.97 12.50
CA ASP A 420 7.80 24.23 13.15
C ASP A 420 6.54 24.87 13.75
N LEU A 421 6.51 24.97 15.08
CA LEU A 421 5.36 25.50 15.82
C LEU A 421 5.09 26.99 15.57
N ARG A 422 6.09 27.74 15.07
CA ARG A 422 5.93 29.17 14.78
C ARG A 422 5.21 29.39 13.46
N THR A 423 5.56 28.61 12.45
CA THR A 423 5.07 28.77 11.08
C THR A 423 3.95 27.80 10.72
N GLY A 424 3.84 26.67 11.43
CA GLY A 424 2.98 25.55 11.07
C GLY A 424 3.48 24.74 9.88
N TYR A 425 4.71 24.96 9.42
CA TYR A 425 5.27 24.29 8.25
C TYR A 425 6.09 23.06 8.65
N LEU A 426 6.15 22.09 7.74
CA LEU A 426 6.98 20.91 7.89
C LEU A 426 8.39 21.19 7.38
N HIS A 427 9.37 20.71 8.14
CA HIS A 427 10.79 20.68 7.78
C HIS A 427 11.29 19.23 7.72
N PRO A 428 12.36 18.96 6.96
CA PRO A 428 13.02 17.66 7.01
C PRO A 428 13.41 17.32 8.46
N SER A 429 13.07 16.11 8.91
CA SER A 429 13.55 15.59 10.19
C SER A 429 14.95 14.99 10.01
N LYS A 430 15.70 14.84 11.11
CA LYS A 430 17.10 14.38 11.09
C LYS A 430 17.23 12.90 11.44
N VAL A 431 18.29 12.25 10.94
CA VAL A 431 18.56 10.82 11.18
C VAL A 431 18.85 10.50 12.65
N ALA A 432 19.49 11.42 13.38
CA ALA A 432 19.79 11.31 14.79
C ALA A 432 19.95 12.71 15.43
N PRO A 433 19.82 12.84 16.75
CA PRO A 433 20.15 14.08 17.46
C PRO A 433 21.60 14.49 17.18
N GLY A 434 21.82 15.74 16.75
CA GLY A 434 23.14 16.25 16.41
C GLY A 434 23.69 15.81 15.04
N ASP A 435 22.91 15.09 14.23
CA ASP A 435 23.28 14.74 12.86
C ASP A 435 22.63 15.70 11.86
N ASP A 436 23.44 16.24 10.95
CA ASP A 436 22.99 17.19 9.93
C ASP A 436 22.23 16.52 8.77
N ARG A 437 22.32 15.20 8.63
CA ARG A 437 21.66 14.44 7.57
C ARG A 437 20.16 14.34 7.83
N ASP A 438 19.38 14.58 6.79
CA ASP A 438 17.93 14.42 6.82
C ASP A 438 17.54 12.93 6.79
N ASN A 439 16.39 12.59 7.36
CA ASN A 439 15.82 11.25 7.23
C ASN A 439 15.65 10.88 5.76
N MET A 440 16.01 9.64 5.44
CA MET A 440 16.09 9.16 4.07
C MET A 440 14.73 8.67 3.60
N THR A 441 13.78 9.61 3.48
CA THR A 441 12.42 9.39 2.97
C THR A 441 12.10 10.41 1.88
N LEU A 442 11.22 10.06 0.94
CA LEU A 442 10.76 10.99 -0.09
C LEU A 442 10.03 12.21 0.51
N LEU A 443 9.43 12.08 1.69
CA LEU A 443 8.82 13.21 2.40
C LEU A 443 9.87 14.26 2.75
N CYS A 444 10.96 13.84 3.41
CA CYS A 444 12.04 14.75 3.79
C CYS A 444 12.82 15.25 2.56
N PHE A 445 12.98 14.40 1.55
CA PHE A 445 13.62 14.80 0.29
C PHE A 445 12.83 15.88 -0.44
N ALA A 446 11.50 15.75 -0.54
CA ALA A 446 10.66 16.78 -1.15
C ALA A 446 10.75 18.12 -0.42
N LEU A 447 10.74 18.10 0.93
CA LEU A 447 10.93 19.31 1.74
C LEU A 447 12.32 19.92 1.60
N ARG A 448 13.35 19.10 1.34
CA ARG A 448 14.71 19.58 1.06
C ARG A 448 14.80 20.30 -0.29
N ILE A 449 14.09 19.79 -1.31
CA ILE A 449 14.13 20.34 -2.67
C ILE A 449 13.22 21.57 -2.82
N PHE A 450 11.98 21.48 -2.34
CA PHE A 450 10.95 22.52 -2.52
C PHE A 450 10.87 23.49 -1.33
N GLY A 451 11.62 23.24 -0.28
CA GLY A 451 11.60 24.01 0.96
C GLY A 451 10.47 23.62 1.91
N PRO A 452 10.42 24.26 3.09
CA PRO A 452 9.40 24.00 4.10
C PRO A 452 8.01 24.36 3.57
N MET A 453 7.03 23.50 3.83
CA MET A 453 5.65 23.72 3.40
C MET A 453 4.66 23.11 4.37
N HIS A 454 3.41 23.56 4.27
CA HIS A 454 2.32 23.01 5.06
C HIS A 454 2.05 21.53 4.71
N GLU A 455 1.61 20.72 5.69
CA GLU A 455 1.38 19.28 5.55
C GLU A 455 0.48 18.93 4.36
N ARG A 456 -0.66 19.63 4.23
CA ARG A 456 -1.58 19.50 3.08
C ARG A 456 -0.87 19.67 1.74
N THR A 457 0.00 20.67 1.64
CA THR A 457 0.74 20.99 0.40
C THR A 457 1.73 19.88 0.09
N LEU A 458 2.47 19.39 1.10
CA LEU A 458 3.39 18.28 0.92
C LEU A 458 2.67 17.02 0.42
N CYS A 459 1.53 16.68 1.01
CA CYS A 459 0.71 15.54 0.58
C CYS A 459 0.30 15.67 -0.89
N VAL A 460 -0.19 16.83 -1.32
CA VAL A 460 -0.55 17.10 -2.72
C VAL A 460 0.65 16.99 -3.65
N VAL A 461 1.81 17.55 -3.29
CA VAL A 461 3.05 17.47 -4.08
C VAL A 461 3.47 16.01 -4.31
N LEU A 462 3.41 15.17 -3.28
CA LEU A 462 3.78 13.75 -3.38
C LEU A 462 2.75 12.94 -4.19
N ILE A 463 1.45 13.27 -4.08
CA ILE A 463 0.41 12.67 -4.94
C ILE A 463 0.61 13.09 -6.40
N LEU A 464 0.97 14.35 -6.67
CA LEU A 464 1.29 14.81 -8.04
C LEU A 464 2.52 14.09 -8.59
N LEU A 465 3.55 13.88 -7.76
CA LEU A 465 4.70 13.05 -8.14
C LEU A 465 4.26 11.63 -8.54
N GLN A 466 3.32 11.03 -7.79
CA GLN A 466 2.74 9.73 -8.16
C GLN A 466 2.05 9.77 -9.52
N VAL A 467 1.23 10.78 -9.79
CA VAL A 467 0.53 10.94 -11.07
C VAL A 467 1.52 11.04 -12.23
N ILE A 468 2.57 11.87 -12.09
CA ILE A 468 3.61 12.06 -13.11
C ILE A 468 4.36 10.75 -13.37
N CYS A 469 4.83 10.08 -12.32
CA CYS A 469 5.55 8.82 -12.44
C CYS A 469 4.67 7.72 -13.07
N ALA A 470 3.40 7.64 -12.70
CA ALA A 470 2.47 6.69 -13.27
C ALA A 470 2.20 6.97 -14.75
N ALA A 471 2.01 8.24 -15.16
CA ALA A 471 1.87 8.61 -16.56
C ALA A 471 3.10 8.23 -17.39
N ILE A 472 4.30 8.46 -16.86
CA ILE A 472 5.56 8.00 -17.47
C ILE A 472 5.57 6.47 -17.57
N GLY A 473 5.18 5.75 -16.51
CA GLY A 473 5.11 4.29 -16.51
C GLY A 473 4.14 3.72 -17.55
N ILE A 474 2.97 4.34 -17.69
CA ILE A 474 1.99 4.00 -18.74
C ILE A 474 2.59 4.24 -20.13
N PHE A 475 3.26 5.37 -20.34
CA PHE A 475 3.91 5.68 -21.60
C PHE A 475 5.02 4.68 -21.94
N LEU A 476 5.92 4.38 -21.00
CA LEU A 476 7.00 3.41 -21.17
C LEU A 476 6.45 2.02 -21.52
N ARG A 477 5.37 1.58 -20.87
CA ARG A 477 4.73 0.30 -21.15
C ARG A 477 4.20 0.22 -22.58
N HIS A 478 3.42 1.21 -23.03
CA HIS A 478 2.69 1.09 -24.29
C HIS A 478 3.52 1.51 -25.51
N TYR A 479 4.45 2.44 -25.35
CA TYR A 479 5.19 3.02 -26.47
C TYR A 479 6.67 2.60 -26.53
N VAL A 480 7.28 2.22 -25.40
CA VAL A 480 8.72 1.92 -25.36
C VAL A 480 9.00 0.42 -25.22
N ALA A 481 8.16 -0.32 -24.50
CA ALA A 481 8.40 -1.74 -24.21
C ALA A 481 8.60 -2.60 -25.48
N GLY A 482 7.83 -2.35 -26.54
CA GLY A 482 7.96 -3.08 -27.82
C GLY A 482 9.32 -2.89 -28.53
N HIS A 483 10.04 -1.81 -28.23
CA HIS A 483 11.39 -1.59 -28.73
C HIS A 483 12.46 -2.29 -27.88
N ILE A 484 12.19 -2.51 -26.60
CA ILE A 484 13.13 -3.12 -25.65
C ILE A 484 13.01 -4.64 -25.65
N PHE A 485 11.80 -5.18 -25.78
CA PHE A 485 11.55 -6.62 -25.76
C PHE A 485 11.31 -7.12 -27.19
N ARG A 486 11.88 -8.27 -27.55
CA ARG A 486 11.58 -8.96 -28.81
C ARG A 486 10.61 -10.08 -28.47
N ILE A 487 9.42 -10.06 -29.07
CA ILE A 487 8.56 -11.24 -29.09
C ILE A 487 9.13 -12.10 -30.23
N PRO A 488 9.67 -13.30 -29.96
CA PRO A 488 10.06 -14.19 -31.03
C PRO A 488 8.79 -14.49 -31.84
N LEU A 489 8.80 -14.15 -33.14
CA LEU A 489 7.75 -14.57 -34.05
C LEU A 489 7.89 -16.09 -34.17
N SER A 490 6.82 -16.82 -33.84
CA SER A 490 6.72 -18.28 -33.95
C SER A 490 6.95 -18.76 -35.38
#